data_AF-A0A7K7Q3Q2-F1
#
_entry.id   AF-A0A7K7Q3Q2-F1
#
_cell.length_a   1.000
_cell.length_b   1.000
_cell.length_c   1.000
_cell.angle_alpha   90.00
_cell.angle_beta   90.00
_cell.angle_gamma   90.00
#
_symmetry.space_group_name_H-M   'P 1'
#
loop_
_entity.id
_entity.type
_entity.pdbx_description
1 polymer ?
#
loop_
_entity_poly.entity_id
_entity_poly.type
_entity_poly.pdbx_seq_one_letter_code
_entity_poly.pdbx_strand_id
1 'polypeptide(L)'
;RSRHVQVRKSAAQLLLSLTEKIGVTELAGTPRAERLAHMVGKLAQDCDKDTRHYRQEMVKMLLNHQTLKRLLEQSVSARDL
;
A
#
# COMPACT_ATOMS: atom_id res chain seq x y z
N ARG A 1 2.30 -14.74 19.17
CA ARG A 1 2.29 -13.76 18.06
C ARG A 1 2.00 -12.40 18.68
N SER A 2 2.83 -11.38 18.48
CA SER A 2 2.67 -10.06 19.14
C SER A 2 1.38 -9.37 18.67
N ARG A 3 0.71 -8.62 19.57
CA ARG A 3 -0.48 -7.81 19.28
C ARG A 3 -0.26 -6.86 18.09
N HIS A 4 0.97 -6.36 17.94
CA HIS A 4 1.39 -5.51 16.82
C HIS A 4 1.35 -6.23 15.46
N VAL A 5 1.68 -7.52 15.40
CA VAL A 5 1.65 -8.30 14.14
C VAL A 5 0.22 -8.49 13.65
N GLN A 6 -0.72 -8.77 14.56
CA GLN A 6 -2.13 -8.94 14.22
C GLN A 6 -2.77 -7.63 13.73
N VAL A 7 -2.49 -6.51 14.41
CA VAL A 7 -3.00 -5.18 13.99
C VAL A 7 -2.47 -4.81 12.60
N ARG A 8 -1.18 -5.05 12.33
CA ARG A 8 -0.58 -4.79 11.00
C ARG A 8 -1.21 -5.66 9.91
N LYS A 9 -1.46 -6.94 10.19
CA LYS A 9 -2.15 -7.84 9.26
C LYS A 9 -3.58 -7.38 8.96
N SER A 10 -4.36 -7.04 9.99
CA SER A 10 -5.72 -6.53 9.80
C SER A 10 -5.73 -5.21 9.02
N ALA A 11 -4.80 -4.30 9.29
CA ALA A 11 -4.66 -3.06 8.54
C ALA A 11 -4.31 -3.30 7.07
N ALA A 12 -3.37 -4.22 6.79
CA ALA A 12 -3.00 -4.60 5.42
C ALA A 12 -4.19 -5.19 4.65
N GLN A 13 -4.96 -6.06 5.30
CA GLN A 13 -6.17 -6.65 4.71
C GLN A 13 -7.22 -5.58 4.39
N LEU A 14 -7.51 -4.68 5.34
CA LEU A 14 -8.49 -3.60 5.14
C LEU A 14 -8.07 -2.65 4.01
N LEU A 15 -6.78 -2.31 3.93
CA LEU A 15 -6.26 -1.45 2.88
C LEU A 15 -6.35 -2.12 1.50
N LEU A 16 -6.04 -3.41 1.40
CA LEU A 16 -6.20 -4.16 0.15
C LEU A 16 -7.67 -4.15 -0.30
N SER A 17 -8.59 -4.55 0.58
CA SER A 17 -10.03 -4.58 0.26
C SER A 17 -10.59 -3.20 -0.11
N LEU A 18 -10.09 -2.13 0.52
CA LEU A 18 -10.47 -0.76 0.16
C LEU A 18 -9.98 -0.38 -1.25
N THR A 19 -8.74 -0.74 -1.57
CA THR A 19 -8.13 -0.47 -2.88
C THR A 19 -8.84 -1.25 -4.00
N GLU A 20 -9.22 -2.50 -3.74
CA GLU A 20 -10.01 -3.33 -4.64
C GLU A 20 -11.42 -2.77 -4.87
N LYS A 21 -12.09 -2.36 -3.79
CA LYS A 21 -13.48 -1.88 -3.85
C LYS A 21 -13.61 -0.53 -4.56
N ILE A 22 -12.66 0.39 -4.35
CA ILE A 22 -12.68 1.71 -4.99
C ILE A 22 -12.14 1.61 -6.42
N GLY A 23 -11.16 0.73 -6.66
CA GLY A 23 -10.47 0.63 -7.93
C GLY A 23 -9.36 1.69 -8.07
N VAL A 24 -8.28 1.32 -8.76
CA VAL A 24 -7.06 2.13 -8.86
C VAL A 24 -7.25 3.45 -9.60
N THR A 25 -8.12 3.49 -10.60
CA THR A 25 -8.40 4.68 -11.41
C THR A 25 -9.15 5.73 -10.60
N GLU A 26 -10.24 5.33 -9.93
CA GLU A 26 -11.01 6.22 -9.05
C GLU A 26 -10.14 6.74 -7.93
N LEU A 27 -9.33 5.86 -7.32
CA LEU A 27 -8.47 6.22 -6.22
C LEU A 27 -7.43 7.28 -6.62
N ALA A 28 -6.85 7.15 -7.82
CA ALA A 28 -5.84 8.08 -8.35
C ALA A 28 -6.37 9.51 -8.55
N GLY A 29 -7.68 9.67 -8.77
CA GLY A 29 -8.34 10.97 -8.88
C GLY A 29 -8.64 11.64 -7.55
N THR A 30 -8.38 10.98 -6.40
CA THR A 30 -8.72 11.52 -5.08
C THR A 30 -7.55 12.21 -4.40
N PRO A 31 -7.80 13.21 -3.52
CA PRO A 31 -6.78 13.77 -2.63
C PRO A 31 -6.16 12.75 -1.66
N ARG A 32 -6.75 11.56 -1.56
CA ARG A 32 -6.29 10.48 -0.67
C ARG A 32 -5.29 9.54 -1.36
N ALA A 33 -5.07 9.68 -2.67
CA ALA A 33 -4.14 8.86 -3.46
C ALA A 33 -2.74 8.84 -2.86
N GLU A 34 -2.20 10.01 -2.51
CA GLU A 34 -0.86 10.16 -1.92
C GLU A 34 -0.76 9.46 -0.56
N ARG A 35 -1.75 9.68 0.32
CA ARG A 35 -1.79 9.02 1.63
C ARG A 35 -1.85 7.51 1.49
N LEU A 36 -2.62 7.00 0.54
CA LEU A 36 -2.72 5.56 0.30
C LEU A 36 -1.40 5.00 -0.25
N ALA A 37 -0.80 5.65 -1.25
CA ALA A 37 0.51 5.28 -1.76
C ALA A 37 1.56 5.25 -0.65
N HIS A 38 1.54 6.23 0.26
CA HIS A 38 2.42 6.27 1.42
C HIS A 38 2.20 5.10 2.40
N MET A 39 0.94 4.76 2.70
CA MET A 39 0.63 3.61 3.55
C MET A 39 1.07 2.29 2.91
N VAL A 40 0.87 2.15 1.59
CA VAL A 40 1.34 0.98 0.82
C VAL A 40 2.86 0.94 0.77
N GLY A 41 3.54 2.07 0.60
CA GLY A 41 5.00 2.17 0.65
C GLY A 41 5.55 1.73 2.00
N LYS A 42 4.93 2.16 3.11
CA LYS A 42 5.31 1.68 4.45
C LYS A 42 5.04 0.19 4.65
N LEU A 43 3.92 -0.31 4.14
CA LEU A 43 3.62 -1.74 4.17
C LEU A 43 4.61 -2.53 3.29
N ALA A 44 5.07 -1.93 2.19
CA ALA A 44 6.02 -2.55 1.28
C ALA A 44 7.38 -2.81 1.92
N GLN A 45 7.76 -1.92 2.83
CA GLN A 45 8.95 -1.96 3.66
C GLN A 45 8.81 -2.89 4.88
N ASP A 46 7.61 -3.37 5.22
CA ASP A 46 7.43 -4.33 6.31
C ASP A 46 7.97 -5.70 5.89
N CYS A 47 8.98 -6.20 6.62
CA CYS A 47 9.60 -7.50 6.36
C CYS A 47 8.79 -8.69 6.93
N ASP A 48 7.63 -8.44 7.50
CA ASP A 48 6.77 -9.47 8.08
C ASP A 48 6.23 -10.44 7.00
N LYS A 49 6.45 -11.75 7.22
CA LYS A 49 6.00 -12.79 6.28
C LYS A 49 4.48 -12.86 6.19
N ASP A 50 3.77 -12.48 7.25
CA ASP A 50 2.31 -12.55 7.32
C ASP A 50 1.62 -11.47 6.48
N THR A 51 2.33 -10.38 6.17
CA THR A 51 1.80 -9.26 5.36
C THR A 51 2.30 -9.26 3.92
N ARG A 52 3.24 -10.16 3.58
CA ARG A 52 3.88 -10.25 2.26
C ARG A 52 2.92 -10.38 1.09
N HIS A 53 1.89 -11.22 1.23
CA HIS A 53 0.90 -11.44 0.17
C HIS A 53 0.09 -10.16 -0.11
N TYR A 54 -0.46 -9.54 0.93
CA TYR A 54 -1.21 -8.27 0.81
C TYR A 54 -0.35 -7.18 0.19
N ARG A 55 0.91 -7.07 0.62
CA ARG A 55 1.88 -6.16 0.02
C ARG A 55 2.03 -6.37 -1.49
N GLN A 56 2.25 -7.61 -1.92
CA GLN A 56 2.51 -7.90 -3.33
C GLN A 56 1.31 -7.54 -4.21
N GLU A 57 0.09 -7.90 -3.78
CA GLU A 57 -1.13 -7.55 -4.52
C GLU A 57 -1.34 -6.04 -4.59
N MET A 58 -1.22 -5.34 -3.45
CA MET A 58 -1.39 -3.88 -3.42
C MET A 58 -0.37 -3.16 -4.29
N VAL A 59 0.91 -3.53 -4.22
CA VAL A 59 1.96 -2.94 -5.08
C VAL A 59 1.65 -3.16 -6.55
N LYS A 60 1.27 -4.39 -6.94
CA LYS A 60 0.90 -4.71 -8.32
C LYS A 60 -0.26 -3.86 -8.82
N MET A 61 -1.30 -3.69 -7.99
CA MET A 61 -2.43 -2.82 -8.33
C MET A 61 -2.00 -1.37 -8.54
N LEU A 62 -1.21 -0.81 -7.62
CA LEU A 62 -0.76 0.59 -7.72
C LEU A 62 0.15 0.82 -8.93
N LEU A 63 0.98 -0.16 -9.30
CA LEU A 63 1.85 -0.08 -10.48
C LEU A 63 1.09 -0.02 -11.81
N ASN A 64 -0.15 -0.51 -11.85
CA ASN A 64 -1.00 -0.46 -13.06
C ASN A 64 -1.52 0.95 -13.39
N HIS A 65 -1.30 1.95 -12.52
CA HIS A 65 -1.72 3.33 -12.75
C HIS A 65 -0.55 4.30 -12.57
N GLN A 66 -0.20 5.06 -13.61
CA GLN A 66 1.03 5.87 -13.64
C GLN A 66 1.14 6.90 -12.49
N THR A 67 0.04 7.55 -12.11
CA THR A 67 0.00 8.47 -10.96
C THR A 67 0.32 7.75 -9.64
N LEU A 68 -0.33 6.61 -9.39
CA LEU A 68 -0.14 5.85 -8.15
C LEU A 68 1.25 5.21 -8.10
N LYS A 69 1.76 4.74 -9.25
CA LYS A 69 3.15 4.28 -9.39
C LYS A 69 4.14 5.36 -8.95
N ARG A 70 4.01 6.59 -9.48
CA ARG A 70 4.92 7.70 -9.11
C ARG A 70 4.85 8.01 -7.62
N LEU A 71 3.64 8.09 -7.06
CA LEU A 71 3.45 8.35 -5.62
C LEU A 71 4.02 7.21 -4.75
N LEU A 72 3.87 5.96 -5.20
CA LEU A 72 4.43 4.80 -4.52
C LEU A 72 5.97 4.85 -4.54
N GLU A 73 6.57 5.10 -5.70
CA GLU A 73 8.03 5.25 -5.86
C GLU A 73 8.57 6.35 -4.94
N GLN A 74 7.92 7.52 -4.88
CA GLN A 74 8.29 8.60 -3.96
C GLN A 74 8.21 8.18 -2.49
N SER A 75 7.15 7.45 -2.12
CA SER A 75 6.98 6.98 -0.73
C SER A 75 8.04 5.97 -0.29
N VAL A 76 8.56 5.17 -1.23
CA VAL A 76 9.61 4.18 -0.97
C VAL A 76 10.99 4.84 -0.99
N SER A 77 11.24 5.74 -1.94
CA SER A 77 12.52 6.46 -2.14
C SER A 77 12.84 7.47 -1.03
N ALA A 78 11.84 8.00 -0.32
CA ALA A 78 12.03 8.91 0.82
C ALA A 78 12.83 8.33 2.01
N ARG A 79 13.37 7.12 1.90
CA ARG A 79 14.25 6.47 2.90
C ARG A 79 15.65 6.08 2.39
N ASP A 80 16.01 6.41 1.14
CA ASP A 80 17.39 6.25 0.65
C ASP A 80 18.28 7.48 0.95
N LEU A 81 17.87 8.34 1.90
CA LEU A 81 18.62 9.50 2.43
C LEU A 81 18.79 9.39 3.94
#